data_AF-A0A4R3YUR0-F1
#
_entry.id   AF-A0A4R3YUR0-F1
#
_cell.length_a   1.000
_cell.length_b   1.000
_cell.length_c   1.000
_cell.angle_alpha   90.00
_cell.angle_beta   90.00
_cell.angle_gamma   90.00
#
_symmetry.space_group_name_H-M   'P 1'
#
loop_
_entity.id
_entity.type
_entity.pdbx_description
1 polymer ?
#
loop_
_entity_poly.entity_id
_entity_poly.type
_entity_poly.pdbx_seq_one_letter_code
_entity_poly.pdbx_strand_id
1 'polypeptide(L)'
;MTPFADHRSFAHFVEQATAAQAVAWRGFERVADLQMQAMENQARSVAGLFADAMVAQDATALRAIWEKGEGCQRDNAARATTTAGEILDVARQTANTLTAMVTPAGND
;
A
#
# COMPACT_ATOMS: atom_id res chain seq x y z
N MET A 1 -48.56 -12.60 -5.58
CA MET A 1 -47.34 -12.27 -4.80
C MET A 1 -46.44 -13.50 -4.86
N THR A 2 -45.44 -13.50 -5.73
CA THR A 2 -44.64 -14.70 -6.07
C THR A 2 -43.44 -14.85 -5.12
N PRO A 3 -43.34 -15.95 -4.35
CA PRO A 3 -42.25 -16.18 -3.38
C PRO A 3 -40.87 -16.46 -4.03
N PHE A 4 -40.79 -16.57 -5.35
CA PHE A 4 -39.56 -16.84 -6.10
C PHE A 4 -38.69 -15.59 -6.35
N ALA A 5 -39.16 -14.40 -5.99
CA ALA A 5 -38.36 -13.18 -6.10
C ALA A 5 -37.28 -13.10 -5.00
N ASP A 6 -37.60 -13.59 -3.80
CA ASP A 6 -36.81 -13.39 -2.58
C ASP A 6 -35.47 -14.15 -2.59
N HIS A 7 -35.45 -15.40 -3.08
CA HIS A 7 -34.23 -16.20 -3.14
C HIS A 7 -33.18 -15.63 -4.13
N ARG A 8 -33.62 -14.97 -5.21
CA ARG A 8 -32.71 -14.38 -6.22
C ARG A 8 -32.12 -13.08 -5.68
N SER A 9 -32.92 -12.30 -4.97
CA SER A 9 -32.48 -11.09 -4.28
C SER A 9 -31.41 -11.42 -3.22
N PHE A 10 -31.63 -12.47 -2.44
CA PHE A 10 -30.66 -12.95 -1.46
C PHE A 10 -29.37 -13.47 -2.13
N ALA A 11 -29.48 -14.29 -3.18
CA ALA A 11 -28.31 -14.79 -3.91
C ALA A 11 -27.47 -13.65 -4.50
N HIS A 12 -28.11 -12.67 -5.14
CA HIS A 12 -27.44 -11.48 -5.69
C HIS A 12 -26.77 -10.63 -4.61
N PHE A 13 -27.42 -10.46 -3.44
CA PHE A 13 -26.83 -9.78 -2.30
C PHE A 13 -25.57 -10.51 -1.79
N VAL A 14 -25.63 -11.84 -1.66
CA VAL A 14 -24.48 -12.65 -1.23
C VAL A 14 -23.34 -12.59 -2.25
N GLU A 15 -23.64 -12.62 -3.55
CA GLU A 15 -22.65 -12.44 -4.62
C GLU A 15 -21.98 -11.06 -4.55
N GLN A 16 -22.76 -9.99 -4.39
CA GLN A 16 -22.23 -8.63 -4.23
C GLN A 16 -21.39 -8.48 -2.97
N ALA A 17 -21.83 -9.02 -1.84
CA ALA A 17 -21.09 -9.00 -0.58
C ALA A 17 -19.77 -9.77 -0.69
N THR A 18 -19.78 -10.94 -1.33
CA THR A 18 -18.57 -11.75 -1.56
C THR A 18 -17.59 -11.02 -2.48
N ALA A 19 -18.07 -10.39 -3.54
CA ALA A 19 -17.25 -9.60 -4.45
C ALA A 19 -16.66 -8.35 -3.74
N ALA A 20 -17.44 -7.66 -2.90
CA ALA A 20 -16.97 -6.52 -2.12
C ALA A 20 -15.89 -6.93 -1.11
N GLN A 21 -16.07 -8.07 -0.45
CA GLN A 21 -15.09 -8.64 0.46
C GLN A 21 -13.79 -9.03 -0.27
N ALA A 22 -13.88 -9.60 -1.47
CA ALA A 22 -12.70 -9.92 -2.28
C ALA A 22 -11.94 -8.66 -2.72
N VAL A 23 -12.64 -7.58 -3.07
CA VAL A 23 -12.04 -6.28 -3.41
C VAL A 23 -11.33 -5.67 -2.19
N ALA A 24 -11.96 -5.71 -1.02
CA ALA A 24 -11.33 -5.25 0.22
C ALA A 24 -10.06 -6.03 0.55
N TRP A 25 -10.08 -7.36 0.43
CA TRP A 25 -8.90 -8.21 0.65
C TRP A 25 -7.74 -7.87 -0.29
N ARG A 26 -8.00 -7.67 -1.57
CA ARG A 26 -6.97 -7.26 -2.54
C ARG A 26 -6.39 -5.89 -2.21
N GLY A 27 -7.22 -4.96 -1.72
CA GLY A 27 -6.76 -3.67 -1.21
C GLY A 27 -5.80 -3.84 -0.03
N PHE A 28 -6.14 -4.70 0.94
CA PHE A 28 -5.27 -4.98 2.09
C PHE A 28 -3.96 -5.68 1.70
N GLU A 29 -4.01 -6.64 0.79
CA GLU A 29 -2.82 -7.31 0.24
C GLU A 29 -1.88 -6.30 -0.41
N ARG A 30 -2.41 -5.40 -1.24
CA ARG A 30 -1.64 -4.35 -1.89
C ARG A 30 -1.00 -3.38 -0.89
N VAL A 31 -1.72 -3.01 0.18
CA VAL A 31 -1.15 -2.18 1.25
C VAL A 31 -0.07 -2.92 2.02
N ALA A 32 -0.23 -4.22 2.29
CA ALA A 32 0.77 -5.04 2.95
C ALA A 32 2.05 -5.16 2.10
N ASP A 33 1.92 -5.36 0.78
CA ASP A 33 3.05 -5.37 -0.15
C ASP A 33 3.84 -4.05 -0.11
N LEU A 34 3.12 -2.91 -0.12
CA LEU A 34 3.73 -1.59 -0.04
C LEU A 34 4.48 -1.39 1.29
N GLN A 35 3.90 -1.84 2.41
CA GLN A 35 4.57 -1.78 3.71
C GLN A 35 5.81 -2.68 3.76
N MET A 36 5.74 -3.89 3.18
CA MET A 36 6.87 -4.81 3.12
C MET A 36 8.01 -4.25 2.26
N GLN A 37 7.70 -3.68 1.09
CA GLN A 37 8.68 -3.01 0.24
C GLN A 37 9.32 -1.80 0.94
N ALA A 38 8.53 -1.00 1.65
CA ALA A 38 9.06 0.11 2.44
C ALA A 38 10.05 -0.38 3.52
N MET A 39 9.71 -1.48 4.20
CA MET A 39 10.57 -2.10 5.21
C MET A 39 11.86 -2.68 4.61
N GLU A 40 11.77 -3.38 3.48
CA GLU A 40 12.94 -3.91 2.76
C GLU A 40 13.90 -2.79 2.33
N ASN A 41 13.34 -1.70 1.80
CA ASN A 41 14.11 -0.54 1.36
C ASN A 41 14.79 0.17 2.53
N GLN A 42 14.09 0.32 3.66
CA GLN A 42 14.66 0.89 4.87
C GLN A 42 15.77 -0.01 5.44
N ALA A 43 15.54 -1.33 5.51
CA ALA A 43 16.50 -2.30 6.00
C ALA A 43 17.77 -2.31 5.13
N ARG A 44 17.63 -2.29 3.80
CA ARG A 44 18.77 -2.22 2.87
C ARG A 44 19.57 -0.93 3.02
N SER A 45 18.90 0.21 3.20
CA SER A 45 19.58 1.50 3.39
C SER A 45 20.36 1.55 4.69
N VAL A 46 19.76 1.08 5.78
CA VAL A 46 20.39 1.01 7.11
C VAL A 46 21.56 0.02 7.10
N ALA A 47 21.39 -1.17 6.51
CA ALA A 47 22.46 -2.14 6.37
C ALA A 47 23.64 -1.60 5.54
N GLY A 48 23.37 -0.84 4.47
CA GLY A 48 24.40 -0.14 3.70
C GLY A 48 25.16 0.90 4.53
N LEU A 49 24.46 1.70 5.34
CA LEU A 49 25.08 2.68 6.23
C LEU A 49 25.97 2.00 7.29
N PHE A 50 25.51 0.89 7.88
CA PHE A 50 26.30 0.10 8.83
C PHE A 50 27.50 -0.59 8.18
N ALA A 51 27.35 -1.10 6.96
CA ALA A 51 28.45 -1.68 6.21
C ALA A 51 29.53 -0.63 5.92
N ASP A 52 29.15 0.58 5.49
CA ASP A 52 30.10 1.66 5.25
C ASP A 52 30.83 2.09 6.54
N ALA A 53 30.10 2.14 7.66
CA ALA A 53 30.67 2.47 8.98
C ALA A 53 31.70 1.45 9.48
N MET A 54 31.50 0.15 9.20
CA MET A 54 32.45 -0.90 9.57
C MET A 54 33.80 -0.80 8.83
N VAL A 55 33.84 -0.14 7.68
CA VAL A 55 35.04 -0.05 6.83
C VAL A 55 35.67 1.35 6.89
N ALA A 56 35.06 2.31 7.61
CA ALA A 56 35.61 3.66 7.78
C ALA A 56 36.84 3.66 8.70
N GLN A 57 37.98 4.12 8.17
CA GLN A 57 39.26 4.11 8.88
C GLN A 57 39.74 5.50 9.30
N ASP A 58 39.09 6.57 8.83
CA ASP A 58 39.51 7.94 9.08
C ASP A 58 38.33 8.93 9.21
N ALA A 59 38.66 10.16 9.63
CA ALA A 59 37.69 11.22 9.85
C ALA A 59 36.95 11.66 8.57
N THR A 60 37.57 11.51 7.40
CA THR A 60 36.93 11.82 6.11
C THR A 60 35.90 10.76 5.77
N ALA A 61 36.20 9.49 6.00
CA ALA A 61 35.26 8.38 5.82
C ALA A 61 34.05 8.50 6.77
N LEU A 62 34.29 8.87 8.03
CA LEU A 62 33.21 9.13 9.00
C LEU A 62 32.32 10.31 8.58
N ARG A 63 32.91 11.38 8.01
CA ARG A 63 32.17 12.55 7.52
C ARG A 63 31.33 12.22 6.29
N ALA A 64 31.86 11.39 5.39
CA ALA A 64 31.12 10.88 4.25
C ALA A 64 29.91 10.01 4.66
N ILE A 65 30.05 9.19 5.71
CA ILE A 65 28.93 8.42 6.29
C ILE A 65 27.89 9.35 6.92
N TRP A 66 28.32 10.41 7.60
CA TRP A 66 27.42 11.40 8.19
C TRP A 66 26.58 12.11 7.12
N GLU A 67 27.23 12.61 6.07
CA GLU A 67 26.57 13.23 4.92
C GLU A 67 25.61 12.24 4.21
N LYS A 68 26.03 10.96 4.10
CA LYS A 68 25.18 9.89 3.58
C LYS A 68 23.97 9.61 4.48
N GLY A 69 24.14 9.70 5.80
CA GLY A 69 23.06 9.58 6.78
C GLY A 69 22.04 10.72 6.67
N GLU A 70 22.49 11.96 6.52
CA GLU A 70 21.62 13.12 6.29
C GLU A 70 20.88 13.02 4.96
N GLY A 71 21.54 12.54 3.89
CA GLY A 71 20.90 12.24 2.61
C GLY A 71 19.83 11.14 2.76
N CYS A 72 20.17 10.05 3.44
CA CYS A 72 19.27 8.93 3.70
C CYS A 72 18.01 9.35 4.48
N GLN A 73 18.12 10.32 5.40
CA GLN A 73 16.97 10.83 6.14
C GLN A 73 15.99 11.59 5.23
N ARG A 74 16.50 12.43 4.31
CA ARG A 74 15.67 13.10 3.30
C ARG A 74 15.04 12.12 2.32
N ASP A 75 15.79 11.13 1.88
CA ASP A 75 15.29 10.08 0.99
C ASP A 75 14.20 9.24 1.67
N ASN A 76 14.38 8.92 2.96
CA ASN A 76 13.37 8.21 3.75
C ASN A 76 12.09 9.04 3.91
N ALA A 77 12.19 10.36 4.10
CA ALA A 77 11.02 11.24 4.16
C ALA A 77 10.25 11.26 2.82
N ALA A 78 10.96 11.39 1.69
CA ALA A 78 10.34 11.35 0.36
C ALA A 78 9.70 9.99 0.05
N ARG A 79 10.35 8.89 0.47
CA ARG A 79 9.80 7.53 0.34
C ARG A 79 8.56 7.34 1.19
N ALA A 80 8.57 7.80 2.45
CA ALA A 80 7.41 7.72 3.33
C ALA A 80 6.20 8.48 2.75
N THR A 81 6.42 9.68 2.20
CA THR A 81 5.34 10.42 1.52
C THR A 81 4.84 9.71 0.26
N THR A 82 5.73 9.05 -0.48
CA THR A 82 5.38 8.28 -1.68
C THR A 82 4.53 7.06 -1.31
N THR A 83 4.99 6.23 -0.36
CA THR A 83 4.26 5.06 0.13
C THR A 83 2.91 5.44 0.73
N ALA A 84 2.83 6.56 1.47
CA ALA A 84 1.55 7.06 1.97
C ALA A 84 0.58 7.46 0.85
N GLY A 85 1.10 8.08 -0.23
CA GLY A 85 0.33 8.39 -1.43
C GLY A 85 -0.21 7.14 -2.13
N GLU A 86 0.65 6.13 -2.31
CA GLU A 86 0.26 4.86 -2.95
C GLU A 86 -0.79 4.09 -2.13
N ILE A 87 -0.66 4.07 -0.80
CA ILE A 87 -1.69 3.48 0.09
C ILE A 87 -3.02 4.23 -0.04
N LEU A 88 -2.98 5.56 -0.09
CA LEU A 88 -4.19 6.38 -0.26
C LEU A 88 -4.86 6.13 -1.61
N ASP A 89 -4.08 5.95 -2.67
CA ASP A 89 -4.60 5.66 -3.99
C ASP A 89 -5.22 4.25 -4.07
N VAL A 90 -4.61 3.24 -3.44
CA VAL A 90 -5.22 1.91 -3.29
C VAL A 90 -6.55 2.00 -2.53
N ALA A 91 -6.61 2.79 -1.46
CA ALA A 91 -7.84 3.01 -0.70
C ALA A 91 -8.92 3.71 -1.55
N ARG A 92 -8.56 4.74 -2.33
CA ARG A 92 -9.48 5.42 -3.26
C ARG A 92 -10.00 4.47 -4.33
N GLN A 93 -9.13 3.67 -4.95
CA GLN A 93 -9.52 2.71 -5.97
C GLN A 93 -10.48 1.65 -5.40
N THR A 94 -10.19 1.17 -4.19
CA THR A 94 -11.07 0.25 -3.45
C THR A 94 -12.45 0.87 -3.24
N ALA A 95 -12.51 2.11 -2.73
CA ALA A 95 -13.77 2.83 -2.52
C ALA A 95 -14.54 3.07 -3.83
N ASN A 96 -13.85 3.45 -4.91
CA ASN A 96 -14.46 3.66 -6.22
C ASN A 96 -15.04 2.35 -6.79
N THR A 97 -14.32 1.24 -6.64
CA THR A 97 -14.77 -0.08 -7.09
C THR A 97 -16.02 -0.50 -6.32
N LEU A 98 -16.01 -0.35 -5.00
CA LEU A 98 -17.18 -0.64 -4.16
C LEU A 98 -18.38 0.25 -4.51
N THR A 99 -18.14 1.54 -4.78
CA THR A 99 -19.19 2.47 -5.21
C THR A 99 -19.79 2.06 -6.56
N ALA A 100 -18.94 1.64 -7.51
CA ALA A 100 -19.39 1.15 -8.82
C ALA A 100 -20.23 -0.13 -8.70
N MET A 101 -19.97 -0.99 -7.71
CA MET A 101 -20.76 -2.21 -7.47
C MET A 101 -22.18 -1.96 -6.95
N VAL A 102 -22.43 -0.79 -6.34
CA VAL A 102 -23.74 -0.39 -5.79
C VAL A 102 -24.46 0.59 -6.71
N THR A 103 -23.78 1.14 -7.72
CA THR A 103 -24.37 2.02 -8.73
C THR A 103 -25.05 1.17 -9.81
N PRO A 104 -26.36 1.29 -10.05
CA PRO A 104 -27.04 0.52 -11.08
C PRO A 104 -26.50 0.89 -12.46
N ALA A 105 -26.16 -0.12 -13.26
CA ALA A 105 -25.82 0.06 -14.66
C ALA A 105 -27.07 0.49 -15.44
N GLY A 106 -27.24 1.78 -15.70
CA GLY A 106 -28.27 2.29 -16.61
C GLY A 106 -28.90 3.61 -16.16
N ASN A 107 -28.40 4.71 -16.70
CA ASN A 107 -29.20 5.88 -17.10
C ASN A 107 -28.59 6.39 -18.40
N ASP A 108 -28.79 5.60 -19.45
CA ASP A 108 -28.84 6.02 -20.86
C ASP A 108 -30.07 5.34 -21.47
#